data_AF-A4CRI5-F1
#
_entry.id   AF-A4CRI5-F1
#
_cell.length_a   1.000
_cell.length_b   1.000
_cell.length_c   1.000
_cell.angle_alpha   90.00
_cell.angle_beta   90.00
_cell.angle_gamma   90.00
#
_symmetry.space_group_name_H-M   'P 1'
#
loop_
_entity.id
_entity.type
_entity.pdbx_description
1 polymer ?
#
loop_
_entity_poly.entity_id
_entity_poly.type
_entity_poly.pdbx_seq_one_letter_code
_entity_poly.pdbx_strand_id
1 'polypeptide(L)'
;MGWVYGHRNDFQLEVGFANLAWGVVAIVGLIQGWDAQALGALILLVGIYMLQAAVLHLLELKEATNPRYGSKFVNLAYSICLFWFGIKALSV
;
A
#
# COMPACT_ATOMS: atom_id res chain seq x y z
N MET A 1 0.89 -4.67 18.30
CA MET A 1 2.16 -4.66 17.54
C MET A 1 3.33 -4.59 18.54
N GLY A 2 3.61 -5.69 19.26
CA GLY A 2 4.60 -5.77 20.36
C GLY A 2 6.05 -5.83 19.88
N TRP A 3 6.46 -4.86 19.08
CA TRP A 3 7.76 -4.84 18.43
C TRP A 3 8.85 -4.25 19.31
N VAL A 4 10.01 -4.86 19.29
CA VAL A 4 11.22 -4.31 19.89
C VAL A 4 11.99 -3.55 18.81
N TYR A 5 11.95 -2.23 18.85
CA TYR A 5 12.77 -1.37 17.99
C TYR A 5 14.26 -1.62 18.25
N GLY A 6 15.06 -1.76 17.19
CA GLY A 6 16.52 -1.95 17.30
C GLY A 6 17.01 -3.39 17.19
N HIS A 7 16.13 -4.35 16.91
CA HIS A 7 16.51 -5.71 16.51
C HIS A 7 16.14 -5.99 15.05
N ARG A 8 16.94 -6.84 14.38
CA ARG A 8 16.66 -7.26 13.01
C ARG A 8 15.28 -7.90 12.98
N ASN A 9 14.38 -7.29 12.23
CA ASN A 9 13.00 -7.71 12.12
C ASN A 9 12.77 -8.20 10.70
N ASP A 10 12.99 -9.50 10.50
CA ASP A 10 12.96 -10.13 9.19
C ASP A 10 11.61 -9.94 8.50
N PHE A 11 10.52 -9.84 9.27
CA PHE A 11 9.18 -9.54 8.75
C PHE A 11 9.06 -8.11 8.21
N GLN A 12 9.64 -7.10 8.87
CA GLN A 12 9.63 -5.73 8.32
C GLN A 12 10.43 -5.62 7.03
N LEU A 13 11.56 -6.34 6.95
CA LEU A 13 12.36 -6.42 5.73
C LEU A 13 11.59 -7.14 4.62
N GLU A 14 10.93 -8.26 4.93
CA GLU A 14 10.12 -9.02 3.98
C GLU A 14 8.98 -8.18 3.40
N VAL A 15 8.21 -7.49 4.25
CA VAL A 15 7.14 -6.59 3.81
C VAL A 15 7.69 -5.39 3.03
N GLY A 16 8.84 -4.86 3.45
CA GLY A 16 9.54 -3.80 2.73
C GLY A 16 10.01 -4.24 1.33
N PHE A 17 10.57 -5.43 1.20
CA PHE A 17 11.00 -6.01 -0.07
C PHE A 17 9.81 -6.31 -0.99
N ALA A 18 8.70 -6.80 -0.44
CA ALA A 18 7.47 -7.00 -1.21
C ALA A 18 6.97 -5.68 -1.82
N ASN A 19 6.92 -4.60 -1.03
CA ASN A 19 6.51 -3.28 -1.51
C ASN A 19 7.51 -2.70 -2.53
N LEU A 20 8.81 -2.91 -2.33
CA LEU A 20 9.84 -2.50 -3.29
C LEU A 20 9.70 -3.24 -4.62
N ALA A 21 9.45 -4.54 -4.60
CA ALA A 21 9.27 -5.35 -5.80
C ALA A 21 8.12 -4.80 -6.68
N TRP A 22 7.01 -4.41 -6.06
CA TRP A 22 5.90 -3.76 -6.77
C TRP A 22 6.30 -2.43 -7.41
N GLY A 23 7.04 -1.58 -6.69
CA GLY A 23 7.56 -0.32 -7.22
C GLY A 23 8.50 -0.52 -8.41
N VAL A 24 9.38 -1.53 -8.35
CA VAL A 24 10.31 -1.87 -9.44
C VAL A 24 9.55 -2.31 -10.69
N VAL A 25 8.52 -3.16 -10.55
CA VAL A 25 7.70 -3.59 -11.69
C VAL A 25 7.00 -2.41 -12.37
N ALA A 26 6.49 -1.44 -11.62
CA ALA A 26 5.89 -0.24 -12.18
C ALA A 26 6.90 0.62 -12.98
N ILE A 27 8.12 0.80 -12.45
CA ILE A 27 9.20 1.53 -13.14
C ILE A 27 9.60 0.81 -14.44
N VAL A 28 9.76 -0.51 -14.39
CA VAL A 28 10.07 -1.32 -15.57
C VAL A 28 8.97 -1.21 -16.62
N GLY A 29 7.70 -1.29 -16.20
CA GLY A 29 6.56 -1.15 -17.11
C GLY A 29 6.53 0.21 -17.80
N LEU A 30 6.85 1.29 -17.10
CA LEU A 30 6.98 2.62 -17.69
C LEU A 30 8.11 2.69 -18.72
N ILE A 31 9.31 2.16 -18.39
CA ILE A 31 10.48 2.19 -19.29
C ILE A 31 10.25 1.35 -20.55
N GLN A 32 9.57 0.21 -20.41
CA GLN A 32 9.27 -0.70 -21.53
C GLN A 32 8.00 -0.31 -22.31
N GLY A 33 7.29 0.75 -21.90
CA GLY A 33 6.09 1.20 -22.57
C GLY A 33 4.93 0.21 -22.48
N TRP A 34 4.75 -0.44 -21.31
CA TRP A 34 3.57 -1.25 -21.04
C TRP A 34 2.31 -0.38 -21.17
N ASP A 35 1.21 -1.00 -21.61
CA ASP A 35 -0.02 -0.27 -21.83
C ASP A 35 -0.59 0.30 -20.51
N ALA A 36 -1.50 1.27 -20.65
CA ALA A 36 -2.11 1.93 -19.51
C ALA A 36 -2.91 0.96 -18.62
N GLN A 37 -3.42 -0.13 -19.19
CA GLN A 37 -4.18 -1.14 -18.46
C GLN A 37 -3.26 -1.99 -17.57
N ALA A 38 -2.06 -2.35 -18.03
CA ALA A 38 -1.05 -3.07 -17.28
C ALA A 38 -0.54 -2.24 -16.09
N LEU A 39 -0.25 -0.95 -16.33
CA LEU A 39 0.10 -0.03 -15.24
C LEU A 39 -1.08 0.21 -14.29
N GLY A 40 -2.30 0.27 -14.82
CA GLY A 40 -3.54 0.36 -14.06
C GLY A 40 -3.78 -0.85 -13.15
N ALA A 41 -3.52 -2.07 -13.63
CA ALA A 41 -3.63 -3.31 -12.87
C ALA A 41 -2.64 -3.35 -11.70
N LEU A 42 -1.40 -2.89 -11.91
CA LEU A 42 -0.40 -2.77 -10.86
C LEU A 42 -0.84 -1.78 -9.77
N ILE A 43 -1.29 -0.59 -10.18
CA ILE A 43 -1.76 0.43 -9.23
C ILE A 43 -3.00 -0.06 -8.47
N LEU A 44 -3.93 -0.75 -9.14
CA LEU A 44 -5.11 -1.33 -8.51
C LEU A 44 -4.72 -2.33 -7.42
N LEU A 45 -3.76 -3.22 -7.71
CA LEU A 45 -3.29 -4.20 -6.75
C LEU A 45 -2.67 -3.54 -5.52
N VAL A 46 -1.84 -2.50 -5.70
CA VAL A 46 -1.30 -1.72 -4.59
C VAL A 46 -2.43 -1.02 -3.81
N GLY A 47 -3.43 -0.48 -4.50
CA GLY A 47 -4.62 0.10 -3.87
C GLY A 47 -5.38 -0.89 -2.98
N ILE A 48 -5.58 -2.13 -3.46
CA ILE A 48 -6.20 -3.20 -2.67
C ILE A 48 -5.36 -3.52 -1.42
N TYR A 49 -4.05 -3.68 -1.59
CA TYR A 49 -3.15 -3.95 -0.48
C TYR A 49 -3.20 -2.82 0.57
N MET A 50 -3.11 -1.57 0.13
CA MET A 50 -3.14 -0.40 1.02
C MET A 50 -4.50 -0.27 1.73
N LEU A 51 -5.61 -0.61 1.08
CA LEU A 51 -6.93 -0.67 1.72
C LEU A 51 -6.98 -1.73 2.83
N GLN A 52 -6.43 -2.92 2.60
CA GLN A 52 -6.34 -3.96 3.63
C GLN A 52 -5.51 -3.48 4.82
N ALA A 53 -4.35 -2.86 4.56
CA ALA A 53 -3.51 -2.27 5.61
C ALA A 53 -4.23 -1.13 6.36
N ALA A 54 -4.97 -0.27 5.66
CA ALA A 54 -5.76 0.78 6.27
C ALA A 54 -6.85 0.22 7.19
N VAL A 55 -7.53 -0.86 6.79
CA VAL A 55 -8.52 -1.56 7.65
C VAL A 55 -7.86 -2.08 8.92
N LEU A 56 -6.72 -2.79 8.81
CA LEU A 56 -5.99 -3.29 9.99
C LEU A 56 -5.61 -2.15 10.92
N HIS A 57 -5.11 -1.06 10.37
CA HIS A 57 -4.75 0.13 11.12
C HIS A 57 -5.94 0.83 11.80
N LEU A 58 -7.13 0.75 11.22
CA LEU A 58 -8.39 1.20 11.83
C LEU A 58 -8.87 0.26 12.94
N LEU A 59 -8.62 -1.04 12.83
CA LEU A 59 -8.93 -1.99 13.91
C LEU A 59 -8.03 -1.78 15.13
N GLU A 60 -6.74 -1.50 14.91
CA GLU A 60 -5.76 -1.18 15.97
C GLU A 60 -6.16 0.06 16.80
N LEU A 61 -6.95 0.98 16.24
CA LEU A 61 -7.44 2.16 16.97
C LEU A 61 -8.31 1.79 18.17
N LYS A 62 -8.97 0.61 18.16
CA LYS A 62 -9.80 0.14 19.27
C LYS A 62 -8.98 -0.23 20.50
N GLU A 63 -7.72 -0.61 20.30
CA GLU A 63 -6.81 -1.09 21.35
C GLU A 63 -5.77 -0.04 21.75
N ALA A 64 -5.72 1.09 21.04
CA ALA A 64 -4.69 2.10 21.20
C ALA A 64 -4.92 3.02 22.42
N THR A 65 -3.95 3.08 23.32
CA THR A 65 -3.98 3.98 24.50
C THR A 65 -3.77 5.45 24.13
N ASN A 66 -3.08 5.75 23.02
CA ASN A 66 -2.91 7.11 22.50
C ASN A 66 -2.99 7.14 20.95
N PRO A 67 -4.21 7.11 20.39
CA PRO A 67 -4.41 6.93 18.96
C PRO A 67 -4.01 8.15 18.11
N ARG A 68 -3.21 7.90 17.07
CA ARG A 68 -2.80 8.90 16.05
C ARG A 68 -3.75 8.91 14.85
N TYR A 69 -4.96 9.44 15.03
CA TYR A 69 -6.02 9.46 14.02
C TYR A 69 -5.61 10.08 12.68
N GLY A 70 -4.83 11.17 12.68
CA GLY A 70 -4.44 11.86 11.45
C GLY A 70 -3.66 10.96 10.48
N SER A 71 -2.67 10.21 10.97
CA SER A 71 -1.90 9.27 10.14
C SER A 71 -2.77 8.18 9.52
N LYS A 72 -3.76 7.70 10.27
CA LYS A 72 -4.67 6.63 9.88
C LYS A 72 -5.64 7.12 8.81
N PHE A 73 -6.15 8.34 8.94
CA PHE A 73 -6.99 9.00 7.95
C PHE A 73 -6.24 9.26 6.64
N VAL A 74 -5.02 9.80 6.70
CA VAL A 74 -4.19 10.03 5.51
C VAL A 74 -3.90 8.71 4.79
N ASN A 75 -3.57 7.64 5.51
CA ASN A 75 -3.36 6.33 4.91
C ASN A 75 -4.63 5.79 4.24
N LEU A 76 -5.79 5.93 4.87
CA LEU A 76 -7.07 5.52 4.29
C LEU A 76 -7.39 6.31 3.00
N ALA A 77 -7.23 7.64 3.04
CA ALA A 77 -7.45 8.49 1.88
C ALA A 77 -6.52 8.14 0.71
N TYR A 78 -5.23 7.95 0.99
CA TYR A 78 -4.24 7.51 0.00
C TYR A 78 -4.63 6.16 -0.63
N SER A 79 -5.06 5.20 0.19
CA SER A 79 -5.48 3.86 -0.25
C SER A 79 -6.69 3.93 -1.20
N ILE A 80 -7.69 4.74 -0.86
CA ILE A 80 -8.89 4.96 -1.68
C ILE A 80 -8.51 5.59 -3.03
N CYS A 81 -7.62 6.58 -3.03
CA CYS A 81 -7.17 7.24 -4.25
C CYS A 81 -6.47 6.26 -5.20
N LEU A 82 -5.54 5.43 -4.69
CA LEU A 82 -4.86 4.42 -5.51
C LEU A 82 -5.84 3.40 -6.09
N PHE A 83 -6.76 2.91 -5.27
CA PHE A 83 -7.77 1.95 -5.70
C PHE A 83 -8.65 2.53 -6.81
N TRP A 84 -9.14 3.77 -6.63
CA TRP A 84 -9.94 4.45 -7.64
C TRP A 84 -9.16 4.70 -8.94
N PHE A 85 -7.90 5.13 -8.84
CA PHE A 85 -7.05 5.38 -10.01
C PHE A 85 -6.80 4.10 -10.80
N GLY A 86 -6.50 2.98 -10.12
CA GLY A 86 -6.33 1.68 -10.75
C GLY A 86 -7.57 1.22 -11.52
N ILE A 87 -8.76 1.33 -10.91
CA ILE A 87 -10.04 1.03 -11.60
C ILE A 87 -10.21 1.90 -12.84
N LYS A 88 -9.95 3.21 -12.72
CA LYS A 88 -10.11 4.15 -13.83
C LYS A 88 -9.15 3.86 -14.98
N ALA A 89 -7.88 3.55 -14.69
CA ALA A 89 -6.89 3.20 -15.69
C ALA A 89 -7.24 1.91 -16.46
N LEU A 90 -7.93 0.96 -15.82
CA LEU A 90 -8.44 -0.26 -16.46
C LEU A 90 -9.73 -0.06 -17.28
N SER A 91 -10.39 1.09 -17.12
CA SER A 91 -11.64 1.41 -17.82
C SER A 91 -11.42 2.23 -19.10
N VAL A 92 -10.17 2.42 -19.51
CA VAL A 92 -9.74 3.16 -20.71
C VAL A 92 -9.48 2.21 -21.85
#